data_AF-A0A235BW26-F1
#
_entry.id   AF-A0A235BW26-F1
#
_cell.length_a   1.000
_cell.length_b   1.000
_cell.length_c   1.000
_cell.angle_alpha   90.00
_cell.angle_beta   90.00
_cell.angle_gamma   90.00
#
_symmetry.space_group_name_H-M   'P 1'
#
loop_
_entity.id
_entity.type
_entity.pdbx_description
1 polymer ?
#
loop_
_entity_poly.entity_id
_entity_poly.type
_entity_poly.pdbx_seq_one_letter_code
_entity_poly.pdbx_strand_id
1 'polypeptide(L)'
;TFYVPARKSSLQKPGYAEMIERIPGLKDELAQLDYMSFEPKSEEWFNGRKVLGEGLEKVMRGQMSAKAALDEAAAKVEKELKK
;
A
#
# COMPACT_ATOMS: atom_id res chain seq x y z
N THR A 1 -12.18 0.43 17.64
CA THR A 1 -10.95 -0.08 16.98
C THR A 1 -10.34 0.91 16.00
N PHE A 2 -11.03 1.99 15.59
CA PHE A 2 -10.54 2.96 14.59
C PHE A 2 -10.20 2.33 13.22
N TYR A 3 -10.60 1.09 12.97
CA TYR A 3 -10.54 0.50 11.64
C TYR A 3 -11.56 1.17 10.72
N VAL A 4 -11.16 1.32 9.47
CA VAL A 4 -12.03 1.76 8.38
C VAL A 4 -13.11 0.69 8.14
N PRO A 5 -14.36 1.07 7.83
CA PRO A 5 -15.41 0.09 7.61
C PRO A 5 -15.22 -0.62 6.27
N ALA A 6 -15.48 -1.92 6.24
CA ALA A 6 -15.35 -2.73 5.01
C ALA A 6 -16.34 -2.32 3.89
N ARG A 7 -17.40 -1.57 4.21
CA ARG A 7 -18.38 -1.06 3.24
C ARG A 7 -18.42 0.46 3.28
N LYS A 8 -18.26 1.09 2.12
CA LYS A 8 -18.31 2.56 1.97
C LYS A 8 -19.65 3.16 2.45
N SER A 9 -20.76 2.43 2.30
CA SER A 9 -22.07 2.86 2.80
C SER A 9 -22.14 3.06 4.31
N SER A 10 -21.24 2.44 5.09
CA SER A 10 -21.16 2.65 6.53
C SER A 10 -20.73 4.08 6.90
N LEU A 11 -20.07 4.80 5.99
CA LEU A 11 -19.66 6.19 6.21
C LEU A 11 -20.84 7.17 6.22
N GLN A 12 -22.03 6.74 5.77
CA GLN A 12 -23.25 7.54 5.79
C GLN A 12 -23.99 7.48 7.15
N LYS A 13 -23.49 6.69 8.10
CA LYS A 13 -24.11 6.57 9.43
C LYS A 13 -23.88 7.85 10.24
N PRO A 14 -24.84 8.28 11.08
CA PRO A 14 -24.72 9.52 11.86
C PRO A 14 -23.42 9.62 12.67
N GLY A 15 -22.98 8.51 13.28
CA GLY A 15 -21.74 8.50 14.05
C GLY A 15 -20.46 8.78 13.24
N TYR A 16 -20.46 8.56 11.92
CA TYR A 16 -19.35 8.98 11.06
C TYR A 16 -19.38 10.47 10.76
N ALA A 17 -20.56 11.07 10.61
CA ALA A 17 -20.67 12.51 10.42
C ALA A 17 -20.09 13.25 11.65
N GLU A 18 -20.50 12.85 12.86
CA GLU A 18 -19.96 13.39 14.11
C GLU A 18 -18.44 13.18 14.24
N MET A 19 -17.95 12.03 13.80
CA MET A 19 -16.51 11.73 13.84
C MET A 19 -15.71 12.60 12.87
N ILE A 20 -16.23 12.82 11.65
CA ILE A 20 -15.62 13.67 10.63
C ILE A 20 -15.56 15.13 11.10
N GLU A 21 -16.61 15.63 11.75
CA GLU A 21 -16.60 16.99 12.30
C GLU A 21 -15.61 17.16 13.46
N ARG A 22 -15.44 16.12 14.28
CA ARG A 22 -14.58 16.17 15.47
C ARG A 22 -13.10 15.94 15.17
N ILE A 23 -12.76 15.22 14.11
CA ILE A 23 -11.38 14.79 13.83
C ILE A 23 -10.87 15.52 12.58
N PRO A 24 -10.02 16.55 12.73
CA PRO A 24 -9.39 17.23 11.61
C PRO A 24 -8.64 16.24 10.71
N GLY A 25 -8.82 16.37 9.40
CA GLY A 25 -8.21 15.49 8.40
C GLY A 25 -9.06 14.27 8.05
N LEU A 26 -9.90 13.75 8.96
CA LEU A 26 -10.51 12.42 8.81
C LEU A 26 -11.27 12.23 7.49
N LYS A 27 -11.94 13.29 7.02
CA LYS A 27 -12.64 13.29 5.73
C LYS A 27 -11.70 12.97 4.57
N ASP A 28 -10.52 13.55 4.57
CA ASP A 28 -9.52 13.41 3.51
C ASP A 28 -8.84 12.04 3.59
N GLU A 29 -8.58 11.53 4.80
CA GLU A 29 -8.11 10.15 4.96
C GLU A 29 -9.15 9.12 4.47
N LEU A 30 -10.43 9.31 4.79
CA LEU A 30 -11.51 8.43 4.31
C LEU A 30 -11.72 8.52 2.78
N ALA A 31 -11.37 9.65 2.16
CA ALA A 31 -11.44 9.80 0.71
C ALA A 31 -10.42 8.92 -0.04
N GLN A 32 -9.36 8.45 0.62
CA GLN A 32 -8.39 7.52 0.01
C GLN A 32 -9.03 6.17 -0.37
N LEU A 33 -10.15 5.81 0.26
CA LEU A 33 -10.90 4.57 -0.07
C LEU A 33 -11.48 4.59 -1.48
N ASP A 34 -11.57 5.75 -2.11
CA ASP A 34 -12.07 5.89 -3.48
C ASP A 34 -11.02 5.48 -4.52
N TYR A 35 -9.76 5.40 -4.10
CA TYR A 35 -8.61 5.09 -4.94
C TYR A 35 -7.86 3.84 -4.49
N MET A 36 -8.36 3.13 -3.47
CA MET A 36 -7.69 1.95 -2.96
C MET A 36 -7.80 0.78 -3.95
N SER A 37 -6.73 0.00 -4.05
CA SER A 37 -6.71 -1.29 -4.73
C SER A 37 -6.29 -2.36 -3.74
N PHE A 38 -6.92 -3.53 -3.83
CA PHE A 38 -6.48 -4.68 -3.04
C PHE A 38 -5.18 -5.24 -3.63
N GLU A 39 -4.28 -5.63 -2.75
CA GLU A 39 -3.07 -6.36 -3.13
C GLU A 39 -3.45 -7.68 -3.85
N PRO A 40 -2.76 -8.04 -4.95
CA PRO A 40 -2.89 -9.35 -5.55
C PRO A 40 -2.59 -10.47 -4.54
N LYS A 41 -3.45 -11.50 -4.50
CA LYS A 41 -3.28 -12.66 -3.60
C LYS A 41 -2.51 -13.77 -4.30
N SER A 42 -1.31 -13.46 -4.76
CA SER A 42 -0.48 -14.38 -5.53
C SER A 42 0.91 -14.49 -4.92
N GLU A 43 1.55 -15.65 -5.05
CA GLU A 43 2.90 -15.89 -4.50
C GLU A 43 3.92 -14.91 -5.08
N GLU A 44 3.75 -14.59 -6.36
CA GLU A 44 4.53 -13.60 -7.09
C GLU A 44 4.49 -12.23 -6.42
N TRP A 45 3.30 -11.80 -5.99
CA TRP A 45 3.13 -10.54 -5.27
C TRP A 45 3.80 -10.58 -3.90
N PHE A 46 3.60 -11.65 -3.14
CA PHE A 46 4.18 -11.78 -1.80
C PHE A 46 5.71 -11.84 -1.82
N ASN A 47 6.29 -12.54 -2.80
CA ASN A 47 7.73 -12.59 -3.01
C ASN A 47 8.26 -11.26 -3.56
N GLY A 48 7.56 -10.68 -4.54
CA GLY A 48 7.97 -9.43 -5.17
C GLY A 48 7.98 -8.24 -4.23
N ARG A 49 6.97 -8.08 -3.37
CA ARG A 49 6.94 -6.97 -2.40
C ARG A 49 8.08 -7.03 -1.38
N LYS A 50 8.55 -8.23 -1.02
CA LYS A 50 9.72 -8.40 -0.15
C LYS A 50 10.98 -7.86 -0.83
N VAL A 51 11.22 -8.28 -2.07
CA VAL A 51 12.38 -7.84 -2.85
C VAL A 51 12.34 -6.33 -3.12
N LEU A 52 11.15 -5.78 -3.42
CA LEU A 52 10.97 -4.35 -3.61
C LEU A 52 11.30 -3.57 -2.32
N GLY A 53 10.91 -4.09 -1.16
CA GLY A 53 11.24 -3.50 0.15
C GLY A 53 12.75 -3.42 0.41
N GLU A 54 13.51 -4.47 0.09
CA GLU A 54 14.97 -4.46 0.17
C GLU A 54 15.60 -3.40 -0.75
N GLY A 55 15.06 -3.25 -1.97
CA GLY A 55 15.47 -2.22 -2.92
C GLY A 55 15.21 -0.81 -2.40
N LEU A 56 14.03 -0.56 -1.83
CA LEU A 56 13.68 0.71 -1.22
C LEU A 56 14.65 1.08 -0.09
N GLU A 57 15.02 0.13 0.77
CA GLU A 57 15.97 0.38 1.87
C GLU A 57 17.34 0.82 1.33
N LYS A 58 17.88 0.15 0.31
CA LYS A 58 19.14 0.53 -0.33
C LYS A 58 19.10 1.95 -0.91
N VAL A 59 17.99 2.31 -1.54
CA VAL A 59 17.79 3.66 -2.11
C VAL A 59 17.74 4.71 -1.01
N MET A 60 16.95 4.49 0.04
CA MET A 60 16.83 5.42 1.16
C MET A 60 18.16 5.62 1.92
N ARG A 61 19.03 4.61 1.92
CA ARG A 61 20.38 4.68 2.50
C ARG A 61 21.43 5.27 1.55
N GLY A 62 21.06 5.67 0.34
CA GLY A 62 22.00 6.20 -0.67
C GLY A 62 22.98 5.15 -1.21
N GLN A 63 22.73 3.86 -0.98
CA GLN A 63 23.60 2.76 -1.42
C GLN A 63 23.37 2.38 -2.88
N MET A 64 22.24 2.79 -3.46
CA MET A 64 21.83 2.42 -4.81
C MET A 64 20.90 3.49 -5.40
N SER A 65 20.92 3.68 -6.72
CA SER A 65 19.95 4.54 -7.40
C SER A 65 18.58 3.85 -7.49
N ALA A 66 17.50 4.64 -7.56
CA ALA A 66 16.14 4.09 -7.70
C ALA A 66 16.03 3.17 -8.91
N LYS A 67 16.62 3.55 -10.05
CA LYS A 67 16.63 2.72 -11.26
C LYS A 67 17.33 1.37 -11.01
N ALA A 68 18.54 1.38 -10.44
CA ALA A 68 19.28 0.15 -10.22
C ALA A 68 18.58 -0.78 -9.22
N ALA A 69 17.92 -0.24 -8.20
CA ALA A 69 17.15 -1.02 -7.24
C ALA A 69 15.91 -1.68 -7.87
N LEU A 70 15.21 -0.95 -8.75
CA LEU A 70 14.06 -1.49 -9.50
C LEU A 70 14.50 -2.54 -10.53
N ASP A 71 15.59 -2.31 -11.24
CA ASP A 71 16.15 -3.28 -12.20
C ASP A 71 16.56 -4.59 -11.47
N GLU A 72 17.23 -4.48 -10.31
CA GLU A 72 17.60 -5.64 -9.48
C GLU A 72 16.35 -6.39 -8.97
N ALA A 73 15.34 -5.65 -8.50
CA ALA A 73 14.10 -6.23 -8.01
C ALA A 73 13.34 -6.98 -9.11
N ALA A 74 13.20 -6.39 -10.29
CA ALA A 74 12.58 -7.02 -11.45
C ALA A 74 13.31 -8.32 -11.84
N ALA A 75 14.64 -8.28 -11.94
CA ALA A 75 15.44 -9.46 -12.28
C ALA A 75 15.31 -10.60 -11.26
N LYS A 76 15.16 -10.28 -9.96
CA LYS A 76 14.93 -11.28 -8.91
C LYS A 76 13.52 -11.87 -8.99
N VAL A 77 12.50 -11.04 -9.17
CA VAL A 77 11.11 -11.49 -9.30
C VAL A 77 10.98 -12.40 -10.52
N GLU A 78 11.50 -12.00 -11.68
CA GLU A 78 11.48 -12.84 -12.89
C GLU A 78 12.10 -14.22 -12.71
N LYS A 79 13.15 -14.35 -11.88
CA LYS A 79 13.77 -15.64 -11.57
C LYS A 79 12.86 -16.52 -10.72
N GLU A 80 12.13 -15.93 -9.77
CA GLU A 80 11.15 -16.66 -8.97
C GLU A 80 9.92 -17.05 -9.80
N LEU A 81 9.52 -16.24 -10.79
CA LEU A 81 8.42 -16.57 -11.72
C LEU A 81 8.73 -17.73 -12.69
N LYS A 82 10.01 -17.97 -12.97
CA LYS A 82 10.48 -18.96 -13.94
C LYS A 82 10.90 -20.29 -13.29
N LYS A 83 10.83 -20.40 -11.96
CA LYS A 83 11.03 -21.67 -11.24
C LYS A 83 9.80 -22.55 -11.35
#